data_AF-A0A349HQ08-F1
#
_entry.id   AF-A0A349HQ08-F1
#
_cell.length_a   1.000
_cell.length_b   1.000
_cell.length_c   1.000
_cell.angle_alpha   90.00
_cell.angle_beta   90.00
_cell.angle_gamma   90.00
#
_symmetry.space_group_name_H-M   'P 1'
#
loop_
_entity.id
_entity.type
_entity.pdbx_description
1 polymer ?
#
loop_
_entity_poly.entity_id
_entity_poly.type
_entity_poly.pdbx_seq_one_letter_code
_entity_poly.pdbx_strand_id
1 'polypeptide(L)'
;MLNLRFLGKSKIEYNGKNIEDQLGNKAIALICLLVLNERRYLSREKIIGYLWPDSNTDAAKYNLRYNLWLIKKNILEDKNNNSFLRVDTECCGINSKYEFNCDIIDVMKFKPSCQDSIESILKLKKLFRGDLLEGYYFNKCDEFNDLIIYERINFEQRKVKILNRLVEVYENDKRYEDCIDVLNEILEIEPYDEKTVLKLMDIYQKSGKRAVAINYYNEFSYNLSCSLGIHPSIELRNKYNEIKMSVAELNETKSSKDITAKDKDINIISYCIKNVEYFWMSDVIGKIINLGVDNCIKQLNQKQLMDLGYIQSDILKFCNEDINSIDYKTEVIDVRIINSFVKLLEAVCNERNIVITILNKSDIDEISANVVEHLKRIQIKGLKII
;
A
#
# COMPACT_ATOMS: atom_id res chain seq x y z
N MET A 1 -20.43 -2.62 -35.79
CA MET A 1 -19.85 -3.18 -34.55
C MET A 1 -20.18 -2.27 -33.38
N LEU A 2 -20.64 -2.85 -32.28
CA LEU A 2 -20.94 -2.17 -31.03
C LEU A 2 -19.69 -2.18 -30.13
N ASN A 3 -19.30 -1.03 -29.60
CA ASN A 3 -18.23 -0.89 -28.62
C ASN A 3 -18.78 -0.21 -27.36
N LEU A 4 -18.62 -0.89 -26.22
CA LEU A 4 -19.07 -0.43 -24.91
C LEU A 4 -17.86 -0.16 -24.04
N ARG A 5 -17.80 1.04 -23.46
CA ARG A 5 -16.73 1.46 -22.57
C ARG A 5 -17.34 2.03 -21.31
N PHE A 6 -17.07 1.39 -20.17
CA PHE A 6 -17.63 1.76 -18.88
C PHE A 6 -16.58 1.92 -17.78
N LEU A 7 -15.33 1.48 -17.99
CA LEU A 7 -14.23 1.69 -17.05
C LEU A 7 -13.62 3.09 -17.29
N GLY A 8 -14.16 4.08 -16.60
CA GLY A 8 -14.02 5.52 -16.84
C GLY A 8 -15.35 6.16 -17.21
N LYS A 9 -15.32 7.36 -17.78
CA LYS A 9 -16.51 7.96 -18.40
C LYS A 9 -17.11 7.00 -19.43
N SER A 10 -18.43 6.85 -19.40
CA SER A 10 -19.12 5.97 -20.35
C SER A 10 -18.85 6.42 -21.78
N LYS A 11 -18.77 5.45 -22.68
CA LYS A 11 -18.75 5.69 -24.11
C LYS A 11 -19.40 4.51 -24.83
N ILE A 12 -20.50 4.78 -25.53
CA ILE A 12 -21.24 3.78 -26.31
C ILE A 12 -21.16 4.15 -27.77
N GLU A 13 -20.47 3.35 -28.57
CA GLU A 13 -20.32 3.57 -30.01
C GLU A 13 -20.95 2.44 -30.81
N TYR A 14 -21.76 2.80 -31.80
CA TYR A 14 -22.32 1.87 -32.77
C TYR A 14 -21.89 2.26 -34.18
N ASN A 15 -21.19 1.36 -34.88
CA ASN A 15 -20.61 1.62 -36.22
C ASN A 15 -19.74 2.89 -36.26
N GLY A 16 -18.95 3.11 -35.19
CA GLY A 16 -18.03 4.25 -35.07
C GLY A 16 -18.70 5.57 -34.69
N LYS A 17 -20.02 5.62 -34.46
CA LYS A 17 -20.73 6.81 -34.00
C LYS A 17 -21.07 6.68 -32.52
N ASN A 18 -20.81 7.71 -31.73
CA ASN A 18 -21.30 7.79 -30.36
C ASN A 18 -22.85 7.86 -30.38
N ILE A 19 -23.50 7.04 -29.55
CA ILE A 19 -24.97 6.97 -29.44
C ILE A 19 -25.52 7.31 -28.04
N GLU A 20 -24.71 7.87 -27.14
CA GLU A 20 -25.08 8.14 -25.75
C GLU A 20 -26.20 9.18 -25.64
N ASP A 21 -26.16 10.23 -26.46
CA ASP A 21 -27.19 11.29 -26.49
C ASP A 21 -28.57 10.73 -26.85
N GLN A 22 -28.63 9.69 -27.69
CA GLN A 22 -29.88 9.04 -28.10
C GLN A 22 -30.39 8.05 -27.04
N LEU A 23 -29.54 7.57 -26.14
CA LEU A 23 -29.88 6.58 -25.12
C LEU A 23 -30.29 7.25 -23.81
N GLY A 24 -29.59 8.30 -23.40
CA GLY A 24 -29.75 8.93 -22.09
C GLY A 24 -29.31 8.05 -20.91
N ASN A 25 -29.21 8.65 -19.73
CA ASN A 25 -28.54 8.03 -18.57
C ASN A 25 -29.18 6.70 -18.11
N LYS A 26 -30.52 6.57 -18.16
CA LYS A 26 -31.21 5.34 -17.72
C LYS A 26 -30.99 4.16 -18.66
N ALA A 27 -30.90 4.39 -19.98
CA ALA A 27 -30.59 3.33 -20.92
C ALA A 27 -29.11 2.91 -20.84
N ILE A 28 -28.20 3.87 -20.63
CA ILE A 28 -26.77 3.59 -20.37
C ILE A 28 -26.63 2.73 -19.10
N ALA A 29 -27.28 3.13 -18.00
CA ALA A 29 -27.33 2.36 -16.75
C ALA A 29 -27.88 0.94 -16.96
N LEU A 30 -28.94 0.80 -17.76
CA LEU A 30 -29.52 -0.50 -18.08
C LEU A 30 -28.53 -1.38 -18.86
N ILE A 31 -27.84 -0.85 -19.87
CA ILE A 31 -26.82 -1.60 -20.61
C ILE A 31 -25.71 -2.05 -19.66
N CYS A 32 -25.19 -1.14 -18.82
CA CYS A 32 -24.13 -1.47 -17.87
C CYS A 32 -24.59 -2.56 -16.88
N LEU A 33 -25.79 -2.43 -16.31
CA LEU A 33 -26.37 -3.41 -15.39
C LEU A 33 -26.49 -4.80 -16.03
N LEU A 34 -26.93 -4.87 -17.29
CA LEU A 34 -27.05 -6.12 -18.04
C LEU A 34 -25.68 -6.71 -18.39
N VAL A 35 -24.68 -5.87 -18.71
CA VAL A 35 -23.29 -6.29 -18.98
C VAL A 35 -22.61 -6.83 -17.72
N LEU A 36 -22.77 -6.17 -16.57
CA LEU A 36 -22.28 -6.68 -15.28
C LEU A 36 -22.88 -8.07 -14.95
N ASN A 37 -24.04 -8.36 -15.52
CA ASN A 37 -24.74 -9.64 -15.40
C ASN A 37 -24.72 -10.45 -16.71
N GLU A 38 -23.74 -10.28 -17.60
CA GLU A 38 -23.70 -10.89 -18.97
C GLU A 38 -24.07 -12.39 -18.98
N ARG A 39 -23.64 -13.14 -17.96
CA ARG A 39 -23.87 -14.60 -17.86
C ARG A 39 -25.19 -15.00 -17.21
N ARG A 40 -26.02 -14.03 -16.80
CA ARG A 40 -27.27 -14.24 -16.07
C ARG A 40 -28.39 -13.43 -16.72
N TYR A 41 -29.62 -13.84 -16.45
CA TYR A 41 -30.79 -13.04 -16.75
C TYR A 41 -31.17 -12.25 -15.50
N LEU A 42 -31.59 -11.00 -15.69
CA LEU A 42 -32.17 -10.18 -14.64
C LEU A 42 -33.68 -10.10 -14.82
N SER A 43 -34.43 -10.34 -13.74
CA SER A 43 -35.88 -10.15 -13.77
C SER A 43 -36.20 -8.67 -14.01
N ARG A 44 -37.30 -8.43 -14.72
CA ARG A 44 -37.80 -7.08 -14.99
C ARG A 44 -38.08 -6.31 -13.70
N GLU A 45 -38.58 -7.00 -12.67
CA GLU A 45 -38.82 -6.46 -11.33
C GLU A 45 -37.54 -5.95 -10.69
N LYS A 46 -36.46 -6.73 -10.75
CA LYS A 46 -35.15 -6.33 -10.19
C LYS A 46 -34.56 -5.13 -10.93
N ILE A 47 -34.68 -5.11 -12.26
CA ILE A 47 -34.23 -3.95 -13.07
C ILE A 47 -35.03 -2.69 -12.72
N ILE A 48 -36.35 -2.84 -12.54
CA ILE A 48 -37.24 -1.74 -12.13
C ILE A 48 -36.84 -1.20 -10.75
N GLY A 49 -36.59 -2.09 -9.78
CA GLY A 49 -36.15 -1.70 -8.44
C GLY A 49 -34.87 -0.86 -8.47
N TYR A 50 -33.89 -1.24 -9.30
CA TYR A 50 -32.66 -0.46 -9.42
C TYR A 50 -32.84 0.88 -10.14
N LEU A 51 -33.55 0.90 -11.26
CA LEU A 51 -33.51 2.05 -12.18
C LEU A 51 -34.70 3.02 -12.02
N TRP A 52 -35.81 2.58 -11.44
CA TRP A 52 -37.01 3.41 -11.21
C TRP A 52 -37.71 3.07 -9.88
N PRO A 53 -37.01 3.08 -8.73
CA PRO A 53 -37.61 2.69 -7.45
C PRO A 53 -38.77 3.60 -7.01
N ASP A 54 -38.72 4.88 -7.35
CA ASP A 54 -39.74 5.87 -6.99
C ASP A 54 -40.98 5.85 -7.90
N SER A 55 -40.95 5.07 -8.98
CA SER A 55 -42.07 5.00 -9.92
C SER A 55 -43.11 4.01 -9.44
N ASN A 56 -44.39 4.34 -9.59
CA ASN A 56 -45.44 3.32 -9.45
C ASN A 56 -45.25 2.20 -10.47
N THR A 57 -45.87 1.04 -10.21
CA THR A 57 -45.66 -0.18 -10.98
C THR A 57 -45.86 -0.01 -12.48
N ASP A 58 -46.91 0.69 -12.92
CA ASP A 58 -47.23 0.86 -14.34
C ASP A 58 -46.24 1.82 -15.03
N ALA A 59 -45.90 2.93 -14.38
CA ALA A 59 -44.90 3.86 -14.87
C ALA A 59 -43.51 3.21 -14.97
N ALA A 60 -43.11 2.42 -13.97
CA ALA A 60 -41.84 1.72 -13.97
C ALA A 60 -41.75 0.67 -15.09
N LYS A 61 -42.82 -0.12 -15.29
CA LYS A 61 -42.93 -1.07 -16.42
C LYS A 61 -42.89 -0.35 -17.77
N TYR A 62 -43.56 0.80 -17.88
CA TYR A 62 -43.50 1.63 -19.09
C TYR A 62 -42.07 2.13 -19.34
N ASN A 63 -41.41 2.68 -18.32
CA ASN A 63 -40.04 3.20 -18.43
C ASN A 63 -39.06 2.11 -18.86
N LEU A 64 -39.15 0.91 -18.29
CA LEU A 64 -38.34 -0.23 -18.72
C LEU A 64 -38.60 -0.58 -20.20
N ARG A 65 -39.87 -0.71 -20.62
CA ARG A 65 -40.22 -0.98 -22.02
C ARG A 65 -39.66 0.08 -22.97
N TYR A 66 -39.80 1.36 -22.60
CA TYR A 66 -39.30 2.47 -23.39
C TYR A 66 -37.78 2.42 -23.55
N ASN A 67 -37.03 2.21 -22.46
CA ASN A 67 -35.56 2.14 -22.52
C ASN A 67 -35.08 0.91 -23.30
N LEU A 68 -35.74 -0.25 -23.17
CA LEU A 68 -35.45 -1.43 -23.99
C LEU A 68 -35.70 -1.17 -25.47
N TRP A 69 -36.80 -0.49 -25.81
CA TRP A 69 -37.09 -0.07 -27.19
C TRP A 69 -36.04 0.92 -27.69
N LEU A 70 -35.63 1.89 -26.87
CA LEU A 70 -34.65 2.91 -27.22
C LEU A 70 -33.28 2.29 -27.54
N ILE A 71 -32.86 1.29 -26.76
CA ILE A 71 -31.64 0.53 -27.03
C ILE A 71 -31.77 -0.23 -28.37
N LYS A 72 -32.86 -0.98 -28.58
CA LYS A 72 -33.08 -1.72 -29.84
C LYS A 72 -33.17 -0.81 -31.07
N LYS A 73 -33.71 0.39 -30.92
CA LYS A 73 -33.80 1.37 -32.01
C LYS A 73 -32.43 1.89 -32.45
N ASN A 74 -31.50 2.07 -31.51
CA ASN A 74 -30.17 2.63 -31.78
C ASN A 74 -29.07 1.57 -32.01
N ILE A 75 -29.30 0.33 -31.58
CA ILE A 75 -28.39 -0.81 -31.77
C ILE A 75 -29.11 -1.86 -32.61
N LEU A 76 -28.85 -1.86 -33.91
CA LEU A 76 -29.51 -2.76 -34.86
C LEU A 76 -28.97 -4.20 -34.74
N GLU A 77 -29.77 -5.13 -35.26
CA GLU A 77 -29.41 -6.54 -35.36
C GLU A 77 -28.12 -6.75 -36.17
N ASP A 78 -27.40 -7.82 -35.84
CA ASP A 78 -26.23 -8.23 -36.63
C ASP A 78 -26.65 -8.87 -37.96
N LYS A 79 -25.66 -9.29 -38.77
CA LYS A 79 -25.90 -9.94 -40.07
C LYS A 79 -26.65 -11.27 -39.98
N ASN A 80 -26.74 -11.86 -38.79
CA ASN A 80 -27.41 -13.12 -38.51
C ASN A 80 -28.79 -12.90 -37.85
N ASN A 81 -29.31 -11.67 -37.88
CA ASN A 81 -30.55 -11.26 -37.23
C ASN A 81 -30.55 -11.49 -35.71
N ASN A 82 -29.38 -11.45 -35.06
CA ASN A 82 -29.32 -11.43 -33.61
C ASN A 82 -29.52 -9.98 -33.12
N SER A 83 -30.50 -9.77 -32.24
CA SER A 83 -30.62 -8.56 -31.44
C SER A 83 -29.56 -8.53 -30.32
N PHE A 84 -29.03 -7.35 -29.97
CA PHE A 84 -28.09 -7.17 -28.84
C PHE A 84 -28.67 -7.59 -27.50
N LEU A 85 -29.94 -7.26 -27.26
CA LEU A 85 -30.65 -7.63 -26.04
C LEU A 85 -31.48 -8.90 -26.25
N ARG A 86 -31.39 -9.82 -25.29
CA ARG A 86 -32.35 -10.92 -25.13
C ARG A 86 -33.40 -10.49 -24.11
N VAL A 87 -34.63 -10.33 -24.56
CA VAL A 87 -35.76 -9.85 -23.74
C VAL A 87 -36.91 -10.83 -23.87
N ASP A 88 -37.40 -11.35 -22.76
CA ASP A 88 -38.60 -12.17 -22.68
C ASP A 88 -39.66 -11.51 -21.76
N THR A 89 -40.72 -12.23 -21.42
CA THR A 89 -41.83 -11.72 -20.61
C THR A 89 -41.43 -11.40 -19.16
N GLU A 90 -40.41 -12.06 -18.61
CA GLU A 90 -40.04 -11.99 -17.19
C GLU A 90 -38.65 -11.38 -16.97
N CYS A 91 -37.76 -11.51 -17.95
CA CYS A 91 -36.33 -11.29 -17.83
C CYS A 91 -35.74 -10.49 -18.99
N CYS A 92 -34.59 -9.87 -18.72
CA CYS A 92 -33.74 -9.19 -19.69
C CYS A 92 -32.28 -9.63 -19.51
N GLY A 93 -31.53 -9.68 -20.60
CA GLY A 93 -30.11 -10.03 -20.62
C GLY A 93 -29.42 -9.60 -21.90
N ILE A 94 -28.10 -9.78 -21.94
CA ILE A 94 -27.32 -9.64 -23.17
C ILE A 94 -27.46 -10.92 -24.00
N ASN A 95 -27.64 -10.77 -25.31
CA ASN A 95 -27.64 -11.91 -26.22
C ASN A 95 -26.21 -12.37 -26.50
N SER A 96 -25.83 -13.55 -26.01
CA SER A 96 -24.48 -14.10 -26.18
C SER A 96 -24.10 -14.41 -27.63
N LYS A 97 -25.05 -14.42 -28.56
CA LYS A 97 -24.81 -14.58 -30.00
C LYS A 97 -24.47 -13.26 -30.71
N TYR A 98 -24.75 -12.12 -30.07
CA TYR A 98 -24.43 -10.81 -30.62
C TYR A 98 -22.96 -10.49 -30.36
N GLU A 99 -22.21 -10.13 -31.41
CA GLU A 99 -20.80 -9.76 -31.29
C GLU A 99 -20.64 -8.28 -30.96
N PHE A 100 -19.97 -7.98 -29.84
CA PHE A 100 -19.66 -6.62 -29.41
C PHE A 100 -18.38 -6.61 -28.56
N ASN A 101 -17.74 -5.45 -28.48
CA ASN A 101 -16.59 -5.24 -27.61
C ASN A 101 -17.04 -4.53 -26.33
N CYS A 102 -16.52 -4.97 -25.19
CA CYS A 102 -16.82 -4.34 -23.92
C CYS A 102 -15.66 -4.47 -22.93
N ASP A 103 -15.19 -3.34 -22.41
CA ASP A 103 -14.06 -3.31 -21.48
C ASP A 103 -14.32 -4.06 -20.16
N ILE A 104 -15.54 -3.98 -19.61
CA ILE A 104 -15.97 -4.79 -18.47
C ILE A 104 -15.76 -6.28 -18.75
N ILE A 105 -16.23 -6.74 -19.91
CA ILE A 105 -16.21 -8.17 -20.28
C ILE A 105 -14.77 -8.63 -20.49
N ASP A 106 -13.96 -7.83 -21.16
CA ASP A 106 -12.54 -8.12 -21.42
C ASP A 106 -11.77 -8.27 -20.10
N VAL A 107 -11.98 -7.34 -19.15
CA VAL A 107 -11.37 -7.39 -17.81
C VAL A 107 -11.93 -8.55 -16.98
N MET A 108 -13.23 -8.84 -17.04
CA MET A 108 -13.85 -9.94 -16.30
C MET A 108 -13.39 -11.32 -16.79
N LYS A 109 -13.10 -11.44 -18.09
CA LYS A 109 -12.60 -12.69 -18.71
C LYS A 109 -11.11 -12.93 -18.46
N PHE A 110 -10.35 -11.89 -18.11
CA PHE A 110 -8.92 -12.03 -17.85
C PHE A 110 -8.63 -13.03 -16.71
N LYS A 111 -7.81 -14.02 -17.05
CA LYS A 111 -7.24 -14.98 -16.11
C LYS A 111 -5.73 -15.05 -16.39
N PRO A 112 -4.88 -14.69 -15.42
CA PRO A 112 -3.44 -14.75 -15.60
C PRO A 112 -2.99 -16.13 -16.08
N SER A 113 -2.10 -16.13 -17.07
CA SER A 113 -1.52 -17.32 -17.68
C SER A 113 -0.03 -17.11 -17.90
N CYS A 114 0.77 -18.17 -17.77
CA CYS A 114 2.20 -18.13 -18.04
C CYS A 114 2.55 -17.68 -19.48
N GLN A 115 1.59 -17.75 -20.40
CA GLN A 115 1.75 -17.37 -21.81
C GLN A 115 1.37 -15.90 -22.12
N ASP A 116 0.93 -15.13 -21.13
CA ASP A 116 0.56 -13.72 -21.33
C ASP A 116 1.78 -12.90 -21.79
N SER A 117 1.59 -12.09 -22.84
CA SER A 117 2.61 -11.16 -23.31
C SER A 117 2.46 -9.79 -22.65
N ILE A 118 3.55 -9.02 -22.59
CA ILE A 118 3.52 -7.63 -22.12
C ILE A 118 2.47 -6.83 -22.89
N GLU A 119 2.37 -7.01 -24.21
CA GLU A 119 1.42 -6.28 -25.05
C GLU A 119 -0.04 -6.60 -24.70
N SER A 120 -0.38 -7.87 -24.43
CA SER A 120 -1.75 -8.24 -24.08
C SER A 120 -2.16 -7.67 -22.72
N ILE A 121 -1.26 -7.68 -21.74
CA ILE A 121 -1.51 -7.14 -20.40
C ILE A 121 -1.59 -5.61 -20.44
N LEU A 122 -0.73 -4.93 -21.20
CA LEU A 122 -0.80 -3.47 -21.38
C LEU A 122 -2.10 -3.03 -22.09
N LYS A 123 -2.63 -3.85 -23.02
CA LYS A 123 -3.94 -3.59 -23.63
C LYS A 123 -5.04 -3.61 -22.57
N LEU A 124 -5.03 -4.59 -21.66
CA LEU A 124 -5.98 -4.65 -20.54
C LEU A 124 -5.82 -3.49 -19.57
N LYS A 125 -4.59 -3.12 -19.20
CA LYS A 125 -4.31 -1.96 -18.35
C LYS A 125 -4.92 -0.67 -18.93
N LYS A 126 -4.79 -0.46 -20.24
CA LYS A 126 -5.35 0.71 -20.97
C LYS A 126 -6.88 0.76 -21.02
N LEU A 127 -7.58 -0.32 -20.66
CA LEU A 127 -9.04 -0.31 -20.60
C LEU A 127 -9.55 0.53 -19.43
N PHE A 128 -8.80 0.60 -18.32
CA PHE A 128 -9.10 1.42 -17.16
C PHE A 128 -8.75 2.89 -17.45
N ARG A 129 -9.76 3.71 -17.75
CA ARG A 129 -9.60 5.17 -17.96
C ARG A 129 -10.06 5.99 -16.77
N GLY A 130 -10.59 5.33 -15.75
CA GLY A 130 -11.18 5.86 -14.53
C GLY A 130 -12.08 4.79 -13.91
N ASP A 131 -12.87 5.18 -12.93
CA ASP A 131 -13.79 4.29 -12.22
C ASP A 131 -14.93 3.81 -13.12
N LEU A 132 -15.55 2.68 -12.77
CA LEU A 132 -16.78 2.22 -13.43
C LEU A 132 -17.84 3.34 -13.43
N LEU A 133 -18.31 3.72 -14.62
CA LEU A 133 -19.24 4.84 -14.82
C LEU A 133 -18.78 6.11 -14.10
N GLU A 134 -17.53 6.51 -14.33
CA GLU A 134 -16.94 7.69 -13.70
C GLU A 134 -17.80 8.95 -13.92
N GLY A 135 -18.04 9.70 -12.85
CA GLY A 135 -18.86 10.91 -12.88
C GLY A 135 -20.37 10.68 -12.92
N TYR A 136 -20.85 9.42 -12.95
CA TYR A 136 -22.27 9.12 -12.82
C TYR A 136 -22.70 9.05 -11.36
N TYR A 137 -23.85 9.67 -11.08
CA TYR A 137 -24.68 9.44 -9.91
C TYR A 137 -26.14 9.41 -10.37
N PHE A 138 -26.85 8.31 -10.10
CA PHE A 138 -28.22 8.15 -10.55
C PHE A 138 -29.17 8.60 -9.44
N ASN A 139 -29.77 9.78 -9.63
CA ASN A 139 -30.69 10.36 -8.65
C ASN A 139 -31.83 9.39 -8.29
N LYS A 140 -32.11 9.26 -6.98
CA LYS A 140 -33.15 8.38 -6.42
C LYS A 140 -32.98 6.91 -6.82
N CYS A 141 -31.75 6.42 -6.91
CA CYS A 141 -31.45 5.02 -7.25
C CYS A 141 -30.39 4.47 -6.32
N ASP A 142 -30.63 4.57 -5.01
CA ASP A 142 -29.63 4.31 -3.98
C ASP A 142 -29.09 2.87 -4.06
N GLU A 143 -29.97 1.87 -4.16
CA GLU A 143 -29.54 0.47 -4.32
C GLU A 143 -28.67 0.23 -5.58
N PHE A 144 -28.92 1.00 -6.65
CA PHE A 144 -28.12 0.90 -7.88
C PHE A 144 -26.79 1.63 -7.73
N ASN A 145 -26.78 2.80 -7.08
CA ASN A 145 -25.54 3.51 -6.78
C ASN A 145 -24.63 2.68 -5.86
N ASP A 146 -25.21 2.01 -4.85
CA ASP A 146 -24.48 1.09 -3.97
C ASP A 146 -23.89 -0.10 -4.74
N LEU A 147 -24.65 -0.67 -5.69
CA LEU A 147 -24.14 -1.70 -6.60
C LEU A 147 -22.96 -1.17 -7.43
N ILE A 148 -23.04 0.05 -7.98
CA ILE A 148 -21.94 0.65 -8.75
C ILE A 148 -20.71 0.87 -7.87
N ILE A 149 -20.87 1.34 -6.63
CA ILE A 149 -19.76 1.50 -5.67
C ILE A 149 -19.10 0.14 -5.39
N TYR A 150 -19.90 -0.90 -5.13
CA TYR A 150 -19.40 -2.25 -4.94
C TYR A 150 -18.62 -2.77 -6.16
N GLU A 151 -19.15 -2.55 -7.37
CA GLU A 151 -18.46 -2.98 -8.59
C GLU A 151 -17.18 -2.16 -8.86
N ARG A 152 -17.12 -0.87 -8.50
CA ARG A 152 -15.87 -0.08 -8.59
C ARG A 152 -14.76 -0.72 -7.78
N ILE A 153 -15.02 -1.09 -6.52
CA ILE A 153 -14.07 -1.80 -5.66
C ILE A 153 -13.63 -3.13 -6.29
N ASN A 154 -14.58 -3.90 -6.83
CA ASN A 154 -14.25 -5.16 -7.51
C ASN A 154 -13.34 -4.95 -8.74
N PHE A 155 -13.56 -3.87 -9.50
CA PHE A 155 -12.74 -3.55 -10.67
C PHE A 155 -11.36 -3.02 -10.30
N GLU A 156 -11.21 -2.29 -9.19
CA GLU A 156 -9.90 -1.93 -8.65
C GLU A 156 -9.09 -3.18 -8.28
N GLN A 157 -9.68 -4.15 -7.59
CA GLN A 157 -9.02 -5.43 -7.28
C GLN A 157 -8.62 -6.19 -8.56
N ARG A 158 -9.45 -6.13 -9.61
CA ARG A 158 -9.09 -6.72 -10.93
C ARG A 158 -7.96 -5.96 -11.60
N LYS A 159 -7.92 -4.63 -11.48
CA LYS A 159 -6.80 -3.80 -11.96
C LYS A 159 -5.51 -4.22 -11.27
N VAL A 160 -5.50 -4.32 -9.94
CA VAL A 160 -4.36 -4.81 -9.15
C VAL A 160 -3.92 -6.19 -9.61
N LYS A 161 -4.84 -7.11 -9.89
CA LYS A 161 -4.51 -8.43 -10.44
C LYS A 161 -3.82 -8.38 -11.81
N ILE A 162 -4.26 -7.48 -12.70
CA ILE A 162 -3.64 -7.26 -14.01
C ILE A 162 -2.23 -6.67 -13.85
N LEU A 163 -2.09 -5.68 -12.95
CA LEU A 163 -0.80 -5.04 -12.65
C LEU A 163 0.19 -6.03 -12.03
N ASN A 164 -0.24 -6.87 -11.08
CA ASN A 164 0.60 -7.93 -10.51
C ASN A 164 1.11 -8.90 -11.59
N ARG A 165 0.25 -9.29 -12.53
CA ARG A 165 0.68 -10.13 -13.66
C ARG A 165 1.70 -9.39 -14.55
N LEU A 166 1.55 -8.08 -14.74
CA LEU A 166 2.52 -7.26 -15.47
C LEU A 166 3.88 -7.23 -14.77
N VAL A 167 3.91 -7.09 -13.44
CA VAL A 167 5.13 -7.15 -12.62
C VAL A 167 5.84 -8.49 -12.80
N GLU A 168 5.11 -9.61 -12.71
CA GLU A 168 5.69 -10.95 -12.91
C GLU A 168 6.36 -11.10 -14.28
N VAL A 169 5.71 -10.61 -15.35
CA VAL A 169 6.25 -10.69 -16.71
C VAL A 169 7.49 -9.79 -16.84
N TYR A 170 7.44 -8.55 -16.34
CA TYR A 170 8.60 -7.66 -16.37
C TYR A 170 9.78 -8.18 -15.55
N GLU A 171 9.52 -8.81 -14.41
CA GLU A 171 10.58 -9.37 -13.57
C GLU A 171 11.27 -10.55 -14.26
N ASN A 172 10.52 -11.44 -14.92
CA ASN A 172 11.10 -12.54 -15.71
C ASN A 172 12.02 -12.02 -16.83
N ASP A 173 11.65 -10.88 -17.43
CA ASP A 173 12.44 -10.19 -18.45
C ASP A 173 13.55 -9.29 -17.85
N LYS A 174 13.72 -9.28 -16.51
CA LYS A 174 14.66 -8.45 -15.75
C LYS A 174 14.49 -6.94 -15.99
N ARG A 175 13.29 -6.51 -16.35
CA ARG A 175 12.91 -5.10 -16.56
C ARG A 175 12.53 -4.45 -15.23
N TYR A 176 13.52 -4.29 -14.35
CA TYR A 176 13.29 -3.88 -12.96
C TYR A 176 12.70 -2.48 -12.79
N GLU A 177 13.05 -1.50 -13.65
CA GLU A 177 12.46 -0.16 -13.59
C GLU A 177 10.96 -0.20 -13.90
N ASP A 178 10.57 -0.95 -14.94
CA ASP A 178 9.16 -1.12 -15.27
C ASP A 178 8.39 -1.85 -14.16
N CYS A 179 9.03 -2.78 -13.44
CA CYS A 179 8.44 -3.38 -12.24
C CYS A 179 8.19 -2.33 -11.15
N ILE A 180 9.15 -1.44 -10.90
CA ILE A 180 9.05 -0.38 -9.87
C ILE A 180 7.88 0.55 -10.20
N ASP A 181 7.77 1.00 -11.45
CA ASP A 181 6.67 1.88 -11.88
C ASP A 181 5.29 1.22 -11.67
N VAL A 182 5.17 -0.06 -12.02
CA VAL A 182 3.90 -0.79 -11.86
C VAL A 182 3.59 -1.08 -10.38
N LEU A 183 4.60 -1.41 -9.57
CA LEU A 183 4.42 -1.64 -8.13
C LEU A 183 3.99 -0.35 -7.41
N ASN A 184 4.57 0.79 -7.78
CA ASN A 184 4.14 2.09 -7.25
C ASN A 184 2.68 2.39 -7.62
N GLU A 185 2.24 2.06 -8.85
CA GLU A 185 0.82 2.20 -9.23
C GLU A 185 -0.10 1.27 -8.40
N ILE A 186 0.35 0.07 -8.02
CA ILE A 186 -0.41 -0.79 -7.10
C ILE A 186 -0.50 -0.14 -5.72
N LEU A 187 0.59 0.45 -5.23
CA LEU A 187 0.63 1.12 -3.92
C LEU A 187 -0.17 2.42 -3.87
N GLU A 188 -0.45 3.08 -5.00
CA GLU A 188 -1.43 4.16 -5.07
C GLU A 188 -2.86 3.67 -4.80
N ILE A 189 -3.16 2.40 -5.13
CA ILE A 189 -4.46 1.77 -4.91
C ILE A 189 -4.51 1.12 -3.50
N GLU A 190 -3.45 0.41 -3.13
CA GLU A 190 -3.34 -0.35 -1.87
C GLU A 190 -2.13 0.14 -1.04
N PRO A 191 -2.21 1.34 -0.44
CA PRO A 191 -1.05 2.02 0.18
C PRO A 191 -0.46 1.32 1.40
N TYR A 192 -1.16 0.35 1.96
CA TYR A 192 -0.73 -0.42 3.14
C TYR A 192 -0.48 -1.91 2.84
N ASP A 193 -0.45 -2.32 1.56
CA ASP A 193 -0.18 -3.72 1.21
C ASP A 193 1.32 -4.06 1.35
N GLU A 194 1.67 -4.67 2.49
CA GLU A 194 3.03 -5.08 2.79
C GLU A 194 3.61 -6.07 1.78
N LYS A 195 2.77 -6.86 1.09
CA LYS A 195 3.24 -7.82 0.07
C LYS A 195 3.80 -7.10 -1.15
N THR A 196 3.11 -6.06 -1.62
CA THR A 196 3.60 -5.21 -2.70
C THR A 196 4.89 -4.48 -2.30
N VAL A 197 4.98 -4.01 -1.05
CA VAL A 197 6.21 -3.39 -0.53
C VAL A 197 7.38 -4.38 -0.47
N LEU A 198 7.16 -5.60 0.04
CA LEU A 198 8.14 -6.68 0.04
C LEU A 198 8.68 -6.94 -1.36
N LYS A 199 7.77 -7.01 -2.35
CA LYS A 199 8.14 -7.20 -3.75
C LYS A 199 8.96 -6.03 -4.29
N LEU A 200 8.57 -4.80 -3.97
CA LEU A 200 9.28 -3.59 -4.37
C LEU A 200 10.71 -3.55 -3.79
N MET A 201 10.87 -3.89 -2.50
CA MET A 201 12.18 -3.99 -1.86
C MET A 201 13.06 -5.07 -2.50
N ASP A 202 12.48 -6.22 -2.87
CA ASP A 202 13.19 -7.28 -3.59
C ASP A 202 13.68 -6.82 -4.97
N ILE A 203 12.84 -6.10 -5.73
CA ILE A 203 13.20 -5.52 -7.02
C ILE A 203 14.30 -4.44 -6.87
N TYR A 204 14.23 -3.59 -5.83
CA TYR A 204 15.31 -2.64 -5.53
C TYR A 204 16.63 -3.33 -5.20
N GLN A 205 16.60 -4.44 -4.44
CA GLN A 205 17.80 -5.22 -4.15
C GLN A 205 18.38 -5.85 -5.43
N LYS A 206 17.52 -6.46 -6.27
CA LYS A 206 17.90 -7.07 -7.57
C LYS A 206 18.45 -6.06 -8.57
N SER A 207 17.96 -4.83 -8.56
CA SER A 207 18.47 -3.72 -9.39
C SER A 207 19.67 -2.99 -8.77
N GLY A 208 20.14 -3.41 -7.58
CA GLY A 208 21.29 -2.82 -6.90
C GLY A 208 20.99 -1.54 -6.12
N LYS A 209 19.75 -1.04 -6.13
CA LYS A 209 19.28 0.18 -5.46
C LYS A 209 18.97 -0.03 -3.98
N ARG A 210 19.89 -0.68 -3.24
CA ARG A 210 19.69 -1.07 -1.82
C ARG A 210 19.39 0.10 -0.89
N ALA A 211 20.09 1.23 -1.06
CA ALA A 211 19.85 2.42 -0.24
C ALA A 211 18.42 2.98 -0.41
N VAL A 212 17.87 2.88 -1.63
CA VAL A 212 16.48 3.27 -1.91
C VAL A 212 15.51 2.34 -1.19
N ALA A 213 15.75 1.03 -1.20
CA ALA A 213 14.91 0.05 -0.48
C ALA A 213 14.87 0.32 1.03
N ILE A 214 16.02 0.65 1.64
CA ILE A 214 16.15 0.97 3.07
C ILE A 214 15.34 2.23 3.41
N ASN A 215 15.50 3.30 2.63
CA ASN A 215 14.75 4.54 2.84
C ASN A 215 13.25 4.33 2.66
N TYR A 216 12.86 3.60 1.62
CA TYR A 216 11.46 3.29 1.34
C TYR A 216 10.80 2.51 2.49
N TYR A 217 11.47 1.49 3.04
CA TYR A 217 10.98 0.76 4.22
C TYR A 217 10.75 1.69 5.41
N ASN A 218 11.68 2.61 5.68
CA ASN A 218 11.55 3.53 6.82
C ASN A 218 10.35 4.47 6.64
N GLU A 219 10.16 5.02 5.45
CA GLU A 219 8.98 5.86 5.11
C GLU A 219 7.68 5.07 5.21
N PHE A 220 7.63 3.85 4.65
CA PHE A 220 6.46 2.98 4.74
C PHE A 220 6.13 2.61 6.19
N SER A 221 7.14 2.23 6.98
CA SER A 221 6.98 1.90 8.41
C SER A 221 6.43 3.09 9.20
N TYR A 222 6.90 4.31 8.90
CA TYR A 222 6.39 5.53 9.50
C TYR A 222 4.92 5.75 9.12
N ASN A 223 4.58 5.68 7.83
CA ASN A 223 3.22 5.87 7.34
C ASN A 223 2.23 4.85 7.91
N LEU A 224 2.65 3.58 8.02
CA LEU A 224 1.85 2.50 8.58
C LEU A 224 1.56 2.73 10.07
N SER A 225 2.57 3.17 10.82
CA SER A 225 2.43 3.52 12.23
C SER A 225 1.51 4.73 12.42
N CYS A 226 1.72 5.81 11.66
CA CYS A 226 0.89 7.02 11.78
C CYS A 226 -0.56 6.81 11.35
N SER A 227 -0.80 6.03 10.30
CA SER A 227 -2.14 5.91 9.70
C SER A 227 -2.97 4.77 10.29
N LEU A 228 -2.33 3.67 10.67
CA LEU A 228 -3.01 2.46 11.15
C LEU A 228 -2.64 2.07 12.59
N GLY A 229 -1.66 2.73 13.21
CA GLY A 229 -1.23 2.39 14.58
C GLY A 229 -0.55 1.03 14.69
N ILE A 230 -0.06 0.47 13.59
CA ILE A 230 0.58 -0.84 13.55
C ILE A 230 2.03 -0.74 13.03
N HIS A 231 2.85 -1.71 13.39
CA HIS A 231 4.22 -1.84 12.89
C HIS A 231 4.28 -2.82 11.70
N PRO A 232 5.28 -2.69 10.81
CA PRO A 232 5.50 -3.63 9.71
C PRO A 232 5.57 -5.07 10.20
N SER A 233 5.08 -6.01 9.40
CA SER A 233 5.14 -7.44 9.68
C SER A 233 6.58 -7.95 9.86
N ILE A 234 6.71 -9.14 10.47
CA ILE A 234 7.99 -9.83 10.65
C ILE A 234 8.68 -10.05 9.31
N GLU A 235 7.92 -10.42 8.27
CA GLU A 235 8.45 -10.70 6.93
C GLU A 235 9.11 -9.45 6.33
N LEU A 236 8.43 -8.31 6.40
CA LEU A 236 8.92 -7.03 5.89
C LEU A 236 10.15 -6.54 6.68
N ARG A 237 10.14 -6.69 8.01
CA ARG A 237 11.32 -6.41 8.86
C ARG A 237 12.52 -7.28 8.53
N ASN A 238 12.30 -8.57 8.27
CA ASN A 238 13.38 -9.49 7.92
C ASN A 238 14.02 -9.12 6.58
N LYS A 239 13.21 -8.76 5.57
CA LYS A 239 13.72 -8.30 4.27
C LYS A 239 14.53 -7.00 4.39
N TYR A 240 14.08 -6.06 5.22
CA TYR A 240 14.84 -4.86 5.54
C TYR A 240 16.21 -5.19 6.15
N ASN A 241 16.25 -6.08 7.14
CA ASN A 241 17.49 -6.49 7.80
C ASN A 241 18.45 -7.22 6.85
N GLU A 242 17.93 -8.09 5.98
CA GLU A 242 18.71 -8.77 4.93
C GLU A 242 19.41 -7.76 4.00
N ILE A 243 18.64 -6.79 3.49
CA ILE A 243 19.18 -5.75 2.60
C ILE A 243 20.24 -4.92 3.34
N LYS A 244 19.98 -4.53 4.59
CA LYS A 244 20.91 -3.76 5.43
C LYS A 244 22.23 -4.51 5.67
N MET A 245 22.18 -5.80 5.99
CA MET A 245 23.38 -6.64 6.17
C MET A 245 24.18 -6.77 4.88
N SER A 246 23.51 -6.96 3.74
CA SER A 246 24.20 -7.07 2.44
C SER A 246 24.97 -5.79 2.05
N VAL A 247 24.55 -4.62 2.54
CA VAL A 247 25.28 -3.35 2.35
C VAL A 247 26.52 -3.29 3.24
N ALA A 248 26.45 -3.83 4.47
CA ALA A 248 27.59 -3.86 5.38
C ALA A 248 28.73 -4.76 4.86
N GLU A 249 28.40 -5.95 4.35
CA GLU A 249 29.37 -6.92 3.80
C GLU A 249 30.09 -6.40 2.54
N LEU A 250 29.40 -5.62 1.68
CA LEU A 250 30.00 -4.96 0.51
C LEU A 250 30.95 -3.82 0.87
N ASN A 251 30.75 -3.19 2.03
CA ASN A 251 31.65 -2.16 2.55
C ASN A 251 32.88 -2.81 3.23
N GLU A 252 32.71 -3.96 3.89
CA GLU A 252 33.82 -4.73 4.46
C GLU A 252 34.75 -5.35 3.40
N THR A 253 34.20 -5.82 2.27
CA THR A 253 35.01 -6.38 1.16
C THR A 253 35.79 -5.33 0.36
N LYS A 254 35.44 -4.04 0.45
CA LYS A 254 36.28 -2.93 -0.07
C LYS A 254 37.31 -2.41 0.94
N SER A 255 37.21 -2.82 2.21
CA SER A 255 38.10 -2.39 3.30
C SER A 255 39.23 -3.40 3.59
N SER A 256 39.33 -4.50 2.85
CA SER A 256 40.34 -5.55 3.06
C SER A 256 41.66 -5.28 2.31
N LYS A 257 42.16 -4.04 2.36
CA LYS A 257 43.59 -3.73 2.29
C LYS A 257 43.88 -2.64 3.30
N ASP A 258 44.60 -3.05 4.36
CA ASP A 258 45.15 -2.24 5.43
C ASP A 258 44.15 -1.41 6.24
N ILE A 259 43.79 -1.88 7.44
CA ILE A 259 43.85 -1.04 8.65
C ILE A 259 44.15 -1.97 9.84
N THR A 260 45.40 -1.89 10.26
CA THR A 260 45.84 -2.20 11.61
C THR A 260 45.14 -1.28 12.62
N ALA A 261 44.61 -1.90 13.69
CA ALA A 261 44.34 -1.35 15.02
C ALA A 261 44.39 0.18 15.26
N LYS A 262 43.28 0.67 15.86
CA LYS A 262 43.05 1.96 16.57
C LYS A 262 42.76 3.20 15.72
N ASP A 263 41.47 3.47 15.53
CA ASP A 263 40.91 4.83 15.40
C ASP A 263 39.41 4.83 15.75
N LYS A 264 38.82 5.85 16.37
CA LYS A 264 38.97 6.23 17.79
C LYS A 264 37.67 6.84 18.37
N ASP A 265 36.67 7.17 17.55
CA ASP A 265 35.41 7.77 18.01
C ASP A 265 34.18 7.09 17.36
N ILE A 266 33.12 6.85 18.14
CA ILE A 266 31.81 6.40 17.67
C ILE A 266 30.99 7.62 17.24
N ASN A 267 30.44 7.61 16.03
CA ASN A 267 29.53 8.65 15.55
C ASN A 267 28.08 8.12 15.47
N ILE A 268 27.18 8.72 16.23
CA ILE A 268 25.74 8.42 16.24
C ILE A 268 25.01 9.60 15.60
N ILE A 269 24.30 9.36 14.51
CA ILE A 269 23.40 10.35 13.91
C ILE A 269 21.98 10.02 14.34
N SER A 270 21.36 10.85 15.17
CA SER A 270 20.02 10.60 15.74
C SER A 270 18.99 11.59 15.21
N TYR A 271 17.74 11.13 15.04
CA TYR A 271 16.62 11.94 14.57
C TYR A 271 15.64 12.22 15.71
N CYS A 272 14.95 13.35 15.64
CA CYS A 272 13.87 13.69 16.55
C CYS A 272 12.50 13.59 15.85
N ILE A 273 11.46 13.25 16.61
CA ILE A 273 10.07 13.23 16.16
C ILE A 273 9.22 14.06 17.13
N LYS A 274 8.45 14.98 16.57
CA LYS A 274 7.60 15.89 17.34
C LYS A 274 6.51 15.11 18.08
N ASN A 275 6.28 15.46 19.34
CA ASN A 275 5.22 14.90 20.21
C ASN A 275 5.35 13.39 20.50
N VAL A 276 6.55 12.81 20.44
CA VAL A 276 6.80 11.44 20.89
C VAL A 276 7.81 11.46 22.02
N GLU A 277 7.33 11.23 23.25
CA GLU A 277 8.19 11.21 24.44
C GLU A 277 9.29 10.16 24.29
N TYR A 278 10.49 10.50 24.75
CA TYR A 278 11.67 9.62 24.76
C TYR A 278 12.21 9.21 23.39
N PHE A 279 11.65 9.68 22.27
CA PHE A 279 12.00 9.17 20.95
C PHE A 279 13.50 9.28 20.67
N TRP A 280 14.09 10.44 20.93
CA TRP A 280 15.52 10.67 20.69
C TRP A 280 16.39 9.72 21.54
N MET A 281 16.06 9.53 22.81
CA MET A 281 16.78 8.58 23.67
C MET A 281 16.64 7.15 23.15
N SER A 282 15.43 6.73 22.77
CA SER A 282 15.16 5.41 22.19
C SER A 282 15.99 5.15 20.93
N ASP A 283 16.06 6.14 20.03
CA ASP A 283 16.84 6.08 18.80
C ASP A 283 18.36 6.01 19.06
N VAL A 284 18.87 6.78 20.02
CA VAL A 284 20.27 6.70 20.46
C VAL A 284 20.59 5.31 21.03
N ILE A 285 19.72 4.76 21.90
CA ILE A 285 19.89 3.42 22.47
C ILE A 285 19.92 2.36 21.36
N GLY A 286 18.97 2.41 20.43
CA GLY A 286 18.91 1.49 19.29
C GLY A 286 20.19 1.53 18.45
N LYS A 287 20.77 2.73 18.27
CA LYS A 287 22.05 2.89 17.57
C LYS A 287 23.23 2.34 18.36
N ILE A 288 23.27 2.55 19.68
CA ILE A 288 24.30 1.95 20.55
C ILE A 288 24.26 0.42 20.46
N ILE A 289 23.06 -0.19 20.50
CA ILE A 289 22.90 -1.64 20.38
C ILE A 289 23.42 -2.15 19.03
N ASN A 290 23.16 -1.41 17.96
CA ASN A 290 23.59 -1.78 16.61
C ASN A 290 25.11 -1.63 16.37
N LEU A 291 25.84 -0.93 17.25
CA LEU A 291 27.30 -0.77 17.16
C LEU A 291 28.08 -1.97 17.71
N GLY A 292 27.40 -2.99 18.27
CA GLY A 292 28.03 -4.21 18.77
C GLY A 292 28.93 -3.97 20.00
N VAL A 293 28.65 -2.93 20.79
CA VAL A 293 29.34 -2.62 22.06
C VAL A 293 28.72 -3.37 23.24
N ASP A 294 28.44 -4.66 23.05
CA ASP A 294 27.71 -5.52 23.98
C ASP A 294 28.35 -5.57 25.38
N ASN A 295 29.68 -5.48 25.45
CA ASN A 295 30.42 -5.47 26.71
C ASN A 295 30.07 -4.26 27.58
N CYS A 296 29.86 -3.09 26.97
CA CYS A 296 29.45 -1.88 27.70
C CYS A 296 28.02 -2.02 28.20
N ILE A 297 27.12 -2.57 27.37
CA ILE A 297 25.69 -2.73 27.73
C ILE A 297 25.54 -3.72 28.88
N LYS A 298 26.36 -4.78 28.90
CA LYS A 298 26.40 -5.77 30.01
C LYS A 298 26.89 -5.20 31.35
N GLN A 299 27.43 -3.98 31.39
CA GLN A 299 27.77 -3.29 32.64
C GLN A 299 26.53 -2.75 33.37
N LEU A 300 25.40 -2.63 32.67
CA LEU A 300 24.15 -2.20 33.28
C LEU A 300 23.53 -3.34 34.10
N ASN A 301 22.93 -2.99 35.23
CA ASN A 301 22.18 -3.96 36.02
C ASN A 301 20.80 -4.24 35.41
N GLN A 302 20.17 -5.33 35.84
CA GLN A 302 18.87 -5.78 35.32
C GLN A 302 17.79 -4.68 35.40
N LYS A 303 17.75 -3.89 36.49
CA LYS A 303 16.74 -2.82 36.64
C LYS A 303 16.94 -1.73 35.59
N GLN A 304 18.18 -1.36 35.30
CA GLN A 304 18.51 -0.35 34.28
C GLN A 304 18.17 -0.84 32.87
N LEU A 305 18.46 -2.11 32.55
CA LEU A 305 18.09 -2.70 31.27
C LEU A 305 16.57 -2.74 31.07
N MET A 306 15.82 -3.06 32.14
CA MET A 306 14.36 -3.02 32.12
C MET A 306 13.81 -1.60 31.95
N ASP A 307 14.39 -0.61 32.63
CA ASP A 307 13.99 0.79 32.52
C ASP A 307 14.21 1.34 31.10
N LEU A 308 15.33 0.97 30.47
CA LEU A 308 15.60 1.30 29.07
C LEU A 308 14.73 0.53 28.09
N GLY A 309 14.38 -0.72 28.43
CA GLY A 309 13.49 -1.57 27.64
C GLY A 309 12.07 -1.00 27.47
N TYR A 310 11.65 -0.12 28.39
CA TYR A 310 10.38 0.60 28.27
C TYR A 310 10.34 1.51 27.03
N ILE A 311 11.47 2.12 26.67
CA ILE A 311 11.57 3.04 25.52
C ILE A 311 12.23 2.41 24.29
N GLN A 312 13.06 1.35 24.47
CA GLN A 312 13.75 0.66 23.39
C GLN A 312 13.86 -0.84 23.69
N SER A 313 12.90 -1.63 23.19
CA SER A 313 12.76 -3.06 23.51
C SER A 313 13.97 -3.91 23.15
N ASP A 314 14.75 -3.53 22.14
CA ASP A 314 15.91 -4.30 21.68
C ASP A 314 17.01 -4.44 22.75
N ILE A 315 17.03 -3.56 23.76
CA ILE A 315 17.99 -3.65 24.86
C ILE A 315 17.70 -4.83 25.80
N LEU A 316 16.47 -5.34 25.78
CA LEU A 316 16.05 -6.45 26.66
C LEU A 316 16.75 -7.78 26.31
N LYS A 317 17.37 -7.89 25.13
CA LYS A 317 18.20 -9.06 24.77
C LYS A 317 19.41 -9.25 25.70
N PHE A 318 19.76 -8.23 26.48
CA PHE A 318 20.84 -8.27 27.46
C PHE A 318 20.36 -8.61 28.88
N CYS A 319 19.05 -8.83 29.08
CA CYS A 319 18.47 -9.26 30.35
C CYS A 319 18.67 -10.77 30.59
N ASN A 320 18.91 -11.17 31.84
CA ASN A 320 19.18 -12.57 32.22
C ASN A 320 17.94 -13.43 32.52
N GLU A 321 16.73 -12.85 32.49
CA GLU A 321 15.48 -13.52 32.90
C GLU A 321 14.60 -13.88 31.70
N ASP A 322 13.78 -14.93 31.84
CA ASP A 322 12.74 -15.28 30.87
C ASP A 322 11.79 -14.09 30.64
N ILE A 323 11.99 -13.42 29.50
CA ILE A 323 11.29 -12.21 29.03
C ILE A 323 9.76 -12.41 28.95
N ASN A 324 9.28 -13.66 29.02
CA ASN A 324 7.87 -14.05 28.98
C ASN A 324 7.02 -13.60 30.20
N SER A 325 7.62 -13.03 31.24
CA SER A 325 6.89 -12.55 32.44
C SER A 325 6.87 -11.03 32.62
N ILE A 326 7.39 -10.25 31.66
CA ILE A 326 7.40 -8.80 31.76
C ILE A 326 5.99 -8.27 31.56
N ASP A 327 5.34 -7.89 32.66
CA ASP A 327 4.07 -7.20 32.65
C ASP A 327 4.26 -5.80 32.07
N TYR A 328 3.99 -5.64 30.76
CA TYR A 328 4.02 -4.38 30.01
C TYR A 328 3.10 -3.27 30.60
N LYS A 329 2.38 -3.56 31.69
CA LYS A 329 1.49 -2.63 32.40
C LYS A 329 2.17 -1.74 33.44
N THR A 330 3.46 -1.94 33.73
CA THR A 330 4.14 -1.14 34.76
C THR A 330 4.68 0.15 34.15
N GLU A 331 4.06 1.28 34.48
CA GLU A 331 4.54 2.60 34.09
C GLU A 331 5.90 2.86 34.75
N VAL A 332 6.93 3.15 33.95
CA VAL A 332 8.28 3.45 34.44
C VAL A 332 8.41 4.97 34.56
N ILE A 333 8.64 5.46 35.78
CA ILE A 333 8.80 6.89 36.05
C ILE A 333 10.02 7.44 35.29
N ASP A 334 9.85 8.60 34.62
CA ASP A 334 10.81 9.27 33.74
C ASP A 334 12.24 9.32 34.29
N VAL A 335 12.38 9.67 35.57
CA VAL A 335 13.66 9.81 36.26
C VAL A 335 14.48 8.50 36.20
N ARG A 336 13.82 7.33 36.22
CA ARG A 336 14.50 6.04 36.11
C ARG A 336 15.03 5.78 34.70
N ILE A 337 14.24 6.12 33.69
CA ILE A 337 14.62 6.01 32.28
C ILE A 337 15.84 6.90 32.01
N ILE A 338 15.77 8.17 32.44
CA ILE A 338 16.83 9.15 32.25
C ILE A 338 18.12 8.70 32.95
N ASN A 339 18.04 8.27 34.22
CA ASN A 339 19.21 7.81 34.96
C ASN A 339 19.85 6.57 34.31
N SER A 340 19.03 5.65 33.80
CA SER A 340 19.54 4.45 33.11
C SER A 340 20.17 4.80 31.77
N PHE A 341 19.63 5.79 31.05
CA PHE A 341 20.19 6.27 29.79
C PHE A 341 21.55 6.96 29.98
N VAL A 342 21.68 7.80 31.01
CA VAL A 342 22.95 8.40 31.41
C VAL A 342 23.99 7.31 31.73
N LYS A 343 23.59 6.28 32.49
CA LYS A 343 24.47 5.15 32.83
C LYS A 343 24.93 4.36 31.60
N LEU A 344 24.05 4.19 30.62
CA LEU A 344 24.43 3.58 29.34
C LEU A 344 25.51 4.41 28.62
N LEU A 345 25.32 5.73 28.52
CA LEU A 345 26.29 6.61 27.87
C LEU A 345 27.63 6.62 28.62
N GLU A 346 27.63 6.63 29.96
CA GLU A 346 28.85 6.51 30.77
C GLU A 346 29.59 5.18 30.49
N ALA A 347 28.87 4.06 30.48
CA ALA A 347 29.45 2.74 30.23
C ALA A 347 30.13 2.67 28.86
N VAL A 348 29.50 3.23 27.81
CA VAL A 348 30.10 3.26 26.47
C VAL A 348 31.28 4.25 26.41
N CYS A 349 31.14 5.42 27.04
CA CYS A 349 32.18 6.45 27.08
C CYS A 349 33.45 6.04 27.85
N ASN A 350 33.34 5.08 28.78
CA ASN A 350 34.49 4.50 29.46
C ASN A 350 35.40 3.71 28.50
N GLU A 351 34.85 3.17 27.41
CA GLU A 351 35.60 2.37 26.45
C GLU A 351 35.93 3.14 25.16
N ARG A 352 35.03 4.03 24.71
CA ARG A 352 35.14 4.74 23.42
C ARG A 352 34.55 6.13 23.51
N ASN A 353 35.14 7.11 22.82
CA ASN A 353 34.48 8.40 22.68
C ASN A 353 33.23 8.28 21.80
N ILE A 354 32.18 9.05 22.08
CA ILE A 354 30.94 9.09 21.33
C ILE A 354 30.65 10.53 20.91
N VAL A 355 30.33 10.73 19.64
CA VAL A 355 29.76 11.96 19.11
C VAL A 355 28.32 11.67 18.67
N ILE A 356 27.35 12.32 19.29
CA ILE A 356 25.94 12.23 18.94
C ILE A 356 25.54 13.50 18.17
N THR A 357 25.19 13.37 16.90
CA THR A 357 24.67 14.46 16.07
C THR A 357 23.15 14.40 16.05
N ILE A 358 22.48 15.48 16.44
CA ILE A 358 21.01 15.55 16.50
C ILE A 358 20.48 16.21 15.23
N LEU A 359 19.76 15.45 14.41
CA LEU A 359 19.04 15.95 13.24
C LEU A 359 17.59 16.29 13.60
N ASN A 360 17.04 17.31 12.94
CA ASN A 360 15.69 17.84 13.20
C ASN A 360 15.46 18.23 14.67
N LYS A 361 16.46 18.87 15.30
CA LYS A 361 16.41 19.26 16.71
C LYS A 361 15.17 20.10 17.10
N SER A 362 14.53 20.80 16.15
CA SER A 362 13.26 21.51 16.39
C SER A 362 12.10 20.59 16.79
N ASP A 363 12.21 19.31 16.47
CA ASP A 363 11.17 18.30 16.70
C ASP A 363 11.48 17.41 17.90
N ILE A 364 12.48 17.76 18.72
CA ILE A 364 12.80 17.00 19.95
C ILE A 364 11.67 17.13 20.98
N ASP A 365 11.33 16.03 21.66
CA ASP A 365 10.37 16.05 22.77
C ASP A 365 10.94 16.76 24.00
N GLU A 366 10.07 17.28 24.87
CA GLU A 366 10.46 18.09 26.03
C GLU A 366 11.39 17.33 26.99
N ILE A 367 11.13 16.04 27.21
CA ILE A 367 11.93 15.20 28.10
C ILE A 367 13.32 15.01 27.50
N SER A 368 13.44 14.57 26.24
CA SER A 368 14.74 14.43 25.57
C SER A 368 15.49 15.75 25.46
N ALA A 369 14.81 16.89 25.26
CA ALA A 369 15.43 18.21 25.25
C ALA A 369 16.09 18.53 26.60
N ASN A 370 15.37 18.28 27.70
CA ASN A 370 15.87 18.45 29.06
C ASN A 370 17.05 17.51 29.35
N VAL A 371 17.01 16.27 28.84
CA VAL A 371 18.12 15.31 28.95
C VAL A 371 19.35 15.78 28.19
N VAL A 372 19.22 16.27 26.96
CA VAL A 372 20.33 16.82 26.18
C VAL A 372 21.01 17.97 26.93
N GLU A 373 20.22 18.86 27.52
CA GLU A 373 20.74 19.97 28.33
C GLU A 373 21.42 19.48 29.61
N HIS A 374 20.86 18.47 30.27
CA HIS A 374 21.47 17.82 31.43
C HIS A 374 22.82 17.18 31.08
N LEU A 375 22.90 16.42 29.98
CA LEU A 375 24.13 15.77 29.50
C LEU A 375 25.25 16.78 29.23
N LYS A 376 24.91 17.95 28.69
CA LYS A 376 25.86 19.06 28.48
C LYS A 376 26.39 19.64 29.79
N ARG A 377 25.59 19.65 30.86
CA ARG A 377 25.99 20.15 32.18
C ARG A 377 26.89 19.18 32.93
N ILE A 378 26.60 17.88 32.87
CA ILE A 378 27.38 16.87 33.61
C ILE A 378 28.71 16.49 32.94
N GLN A 379 28.90 16.84 31.65
CA GLN A 379 30.16 16.68 30.91
C GLN A 379 30.79 15.29 31.01
N ILE A 380 30.05 14.25 30.61
CA ILE A 380 30.59 12.89 30.53
C ILE A 380 31.84 12.89 29.65
N LYS A 381 32.98 12.46 30.21
CA LYS A 381 34.25 12.41 29.49
C LYS A 381 34.13 11.46 28.30
N GLY A 382 34.46 11.95 27.11
CA GLY A 382 34.34 11.17 25.86
C GLY A 382 33.00 11.34 25.14
N LEU A 383 32.01 12.01 25.74
CA LEU A 383 30.73 12.32 25.09
C LEU A 383 30.73 13.72 24.47
N LYS A 384 30.36 13.83 23.20
CA LYS A 384 30.09 15.09 22.51
C LYS A 384 28.71 15.05 21.88
N ILE A 385 27.90 16.08 22.10
CA ILE A 385 26.57 16.21 21.47
C ILE A 385 26.59 17.44 20.56
N ILE A 386 26.31 17.24 19.28
CA ILE A 386 26.33 18.25 18.22
C ILE A 386 24.90 18.56 17.79
#